data_AF-W5KIM5-F1
#
_entry.id   AF-W5KIM5-F1
#
_cell.length_a   1.000
_cell.length_b   1.000
_cell.length_c   1.000
_cell.angle_alpha   90.00
_cell.angle_beta   90.00
_cell.angle_gamma   90.00
#
_symmetry.space_group_name_H-M   'P 1'
#
loop_
_entity.id
_entity.type
_entity.pdbx_description
1 polymer ?
#
loop_
_entity_poly.entity_id
_entity_poly.type
_entity_poly.pdbx_seq_one_letter_code
_entity_poly.pdbx_strand_id
1 'polypeptide(L)'
;MSGELTQSGTGFDQIALHYKTDHHLSVSTADINFSDGQKAFRLVWGQVPTVHQADGVSVILRDSELDVTLGGVRVVILLHKEGGNVFLWPAVRQQPKHGSLQGILGKKCTFLIQQSVSLTQNVHKHLNMW
;
A
#
# COMPACT_ATOMS: atom_id res chain seq x y z
N MET A 1 17.69 0.73 -5.78
CA MET A 1 18.13 0.41 -4.41
C MET A 1 16.96 -0.29 -3.73
N SER A 2 17.13 -1.54 -3.30
CA SER A 2 16.07 -2.41 -2.77
C SER A 2 15.90 -2.16 -1.27
N GLY A 3 14.65 -1.95 -0.81
CA GLY A 3 14.35 -1.62 0.59
C GLY A 3 14.70 -2.75 1.55
N GLU A 4 15.42 -2.41 2.61
CA GLU A 4 15.73 -3.30 3.73
C GLU A 4 14.58 -3.29 4.73
N LEU A 5 14.19 -4.47 5.20
CA LEU A 5 13.18 -4.66 6.23
C LEU A 5 13.79 -4.20 7.56
N THR A 6 13.55 -2.95 7.98
CA THR A 6 14.05 -2.47 9.27
C THR A 6 13.40 -3.30 10.39
N GLN A 7 14.24 -3.79 11.29
CA GLN A 7 13.97 -4.77 12.35
C GLN A 7 12.99 -4.30 13.44
N SER A 8 11.74 -3.97 13.07
CA SER A 8 10.60 -3.89 13.97
C SER A 8 9.40 -4.48 13.25
N GLY A 9 9.13 -5.77 13.49
CA GLY A 9 8.15 -6.58 12.75
C GLY A 9 6.68 -6.23 13.00
N THR A 10 6.33 -4.95 13.08
CA THR A 10 4.97 -4.49 13.40
C THR A 10 4.12 -4.36 12.15
N GLY A 11 4.60 -3.88 11.00
CA GLY A 11 3.80 -3.79 9.77
C GLY A 11 4.31 -2.73 8.81
N PHE A 12 3.43 -2.19 7.94
CA PHE A 12 3.79 -1.13 6.99
C PHE A 12 3.20 0.22 7.39
N ASP A 13 3.95 1.31 7.31
CA ASP A 13 3.38 2.66 7.48
C ASP A 13 2.68 3.15 6.21
N GLN A 14 3.12 2.64 5.06
CA GLN A 14 2.55 2.94 3.76
C GLN A 14 2.61 1.73 2.83
N ILE A 15 1.55 1.54 2.05
CA ILE A 15 1.45 0.56 0.97
C ILE A 15 1.04 1.30 -0.30
N ALA A 16 1.83 1.16 -1.36
CA ALA A 16 1.50 1.68 -2.69
C ALA A 16 1.14 0.53 -3.63
N LEU A 17 0.03 0.67 -4.35
CA LEU A 17 -0.41 -0.25 -5.40
C LEU A 17 -0.48 0.52 -6.72
N HIS A 18 0.17 -0.01 -7.75
CA HIS A 18 0.17 0.54 -9.09
C HIS A 18 -0.55 -0.40 -10.05
N TYR A 19 -1.41 0.15 -10.89
CA TYR A 19 -2.12 -0.55 -11.94
C TYR A 19 -2.19 0.34 -13.18
N LYS A 20 -1.78 -0.17 -14.35
CA LYS A 20 -1.55 0.68 -15.54
C LYS A 20 -0.57 1.84 -15.22
N THR A 21 -0.39 2.75 -16.16
CA THR A 21 0.57 3.86 -16.03
C THR A 21 0.08 4.95 -15.07
N ASP A 22 -1.23 5.14 -14.99
CA ASP A 22 -1.89 6.27 -14.37
C ASP A 22 -2.75 5.89 -13.14
N HIS A 23 -2.98 4.60 -12.86
CA HIS A 23 -3.72 4.20 -11.66
C HIS A 23 -2.78 3.91 -10.50
N HIS A 24 -2.90 4.72 -9.46
CA HIS A 24 -2.08 4.64 -8.27
C HIS A 24 -2.96 4.75 -7.03
N LEU A 25 -2.75 3.81 -6.10
CA LEU A 25 -3.34 3.83 -4.78
C LEU A 25 -2.21 3.90 -3.74
N SER A 26 -2.23 4.94 -2.91
CA SER A 26 -1.37 5.04 -1.73
C SER A 26 -2.19 4.91 -0.48
N VAL A 27 -1.84 3.96 0.36
CA VAL A 27 -2.50 3.67 1.64
C VAL A 27 -1.50 3.99 2.74
N SER A 28 -1.85 4.88 3.66
CA SER A 28 -1.08 5.17 4.87
C SER A 28 -1.91 4.86 6.11
N THR A 29 -1.31 4.92 7.29
CA THR A 29 -2.04 4.82 8.56
C THR A 29 -3.00 5.99 8.81
N ALA A 30 -2.85 7.11 8.09
CA ALA A 30 -3.69 8.30 8.21
C ALA A 30 -4.83 8.32 7.19
N ASP A 31 -4.52 8.04 5.92
CA ASP A 31 -5.46 8.15 4.81
C ASP A 31 -5.08 7.30 3.60
N ILE A 32 -6.04 7.19 2.68
CA ILE A 32 -5.96 6.46 1.44
C ILE A 32 -6.17 7.43 0.29
N ASN A 33 -5.25 7.47 -0.66
CA ASN A 33 -5.33 8.32 -1.84
C ASN A 33 -5.34 7.46 -3.09
N PHE A 34 -6.31 7.70 -3.97
CA PHE A 34 -6.39 7.08 -5.29
C PHE A 34 -6.28 8.15 -6.37
N SER A 35 -5.63 7.81 -7.48
CA SER A 35 -5.63 8.56 -8.73
C SER A 35 -5.69 7.58 -9.90
N ASP A 36 -6.45 7.90 -10.95
CA ASP A 36 -6.43 7.19 -12.25
C ASP A 36 -5.87 8.06 -13.39
N GLY A 37 -5.25 9.20 -13.06
CA GLY A 37 -4.75 10.19 -14.01
C GLY A 37 -5.78 11.23 -14.44
N GLN A 38 -7.09 10.97 -14.27
CA GLN A 38 -8.17 11.93 -14.55
C GLN A 38 -8.91 12.35 -13.28
N LYS A 39 -9.15 11.39 -12.39
CA LYS A 39 -9.87 11.53 -11.13
C LYS A 39 -8.94 11.16 -9.99
N ALA A 40 -9.07 11.91 -8.91
CA ALA A 40 -8.41 11.61 -7.65
C ALA A 40 -9.41 11.76 -6.50
N PHE A 41 -9.26 10.90 -5.50
CA PHE A 41 -10.04 11.01 -4.27
C PHE A 41 -9.21 10.58 -3.07
N ARG A 42 -9.59 11.12 -1.91
CA ARG A 42 -8.99 10.82 -0.62
C ARG A 42 -10.04 10.25 0.30
N LEU A 43 -9.68 9.18 0.99
CA LEU A 43 -10.49 8.52 2.00
C LEU A 43 -9.74 8.52 3.34
N VAL A 44 -10.48 8.63 4.45
CA VAL A 44 -9.94 8.58 5.81
C VAL A 44 -10.51 7.34 6.52
N TRP A 45 -9.67 6.64 7.28
CA TRP A 45 -10.09 5.48 8.07
C TRP A 45 -11.24 5.82 9.03
N GLY A 46 -12.18 4.89 9.21
CA GLY A 46 -13.32 5.06 10.12
C GLY A 46 -14.41 6.04 9.64
N GLN A 47 -14.33 6.56 8.41
CA GLN A 47 -15.45 7.29 7.83
C GLN A 47 -16.60 6.34 7.45
N VAL A 48 -17.73 6.91 7.03
CA VAL A 48 -18.89 6.13 6.52
C VAL A 48 -18.43 5.17 5.42
N PRO A 49 -18.84 3.89 5.45
CA PRO A 49 -18.43 2.92 4.45
C PRO A 49 -18.61 3.46 3.03
N THR A 50 -17.52 3.44 2.27
CA THR A 50 -17.44 4.09 0.97
C THR A 50 -17.03 3.07 -0.08
N VAL A 51 -17.71 3.12 -1.23
CA VAL A 51 -17.46 2.23 -2.38
C VAL A 51 -17.18 3.09 -3.60
N HIS A 52 -16.01 2.91 -4.19
CA HIS A 52 -15.65 3.45 -5.49
C HIS A 52 -15.42 2.32 -6.47
N GLN A 53 -16.10 2.38 -7.61
CA GLN A 53 -15.97 1.43 -8.71
C GLN A 53 -15.71 2.20 -10.00
N ALA A 54 -14.66 1.80 -10.72
CA ALA A 54 -14.32 2.30 -12.05
C ALA A 54 -13.68 1.15 -12.86
N ASP A 55 -13.38 1.35 -14.14
CA ASP A 55 -12.97 0.28 -15.07
C ASP A 55 -11.84 -0.64 -14.56
N GLY A 56 -12.22 -1.79 -14.02
CA GLY A 56 -11.31 -2.76 -13.41
C GLY A 56 -10.71 -2.32 -12.07
N VAL A 57 -11.23 -1.27 -11.42
CA VAL A 57 -10.83 -0.83 -10.09
C VAL A 57 -12.00 -0.84 -9.14
N SER A 58 -11.78 -1.46 -7.98
CA SER A 58 -12.66 -1.39 -6.82
C SER A 58 -11.89 -0.90 -5.62
N VAL A 59 -12.42 0.11 -4.93
CA VAL A 59 -11.91 0.55 -3.63
C VAL A 59 -13.09 0.60 -2.68
N ILE A 60 -13.10 -0.33 -1.72
CA ILE A 60 -14.14 -0.42 -0.71
C ILE A 60 -13.47 -0.18 0.64
N LEU A 61 -13.80 0.95 1.26
CA LEU A 61 -13.36 1.26 2.60
C LEU A 61 -14.48 0.96 3.59
N ARG A 62 -14.13 0.20 4.62
CA ARG A 62 -14.90 -0.03 5.84
C ARG A 62 -14.01 0.37 7.01
N ASP A 63 -14.60 0.57 8.19
CA ASP A 63 -13.95 0.89 9.48
C ASP A 63 -12.41 0.96 9.43
N SER A 64 -11.73 -0.18 9.63
CA SER A 64 -10.27 -0.32 9.62
C SER A 64 -9.79 -1.28 8.53
N GLU A 65 -10.56 -1.38 7.43
CA GLU A 65 -10.31 -2.33 6.37
C GLU A 65 -10.52 -1.68 5.00
N LEU A 66 -9.51 -1.83 4.17
CA LEU A 66 -9.53 -1.44 2.78
C LEU A 66 -9.50 -2.70 1.91
N ASP A 67 -10.51 -2.86 1.06
CA ASP A 67 -10.61 -3.95 0.10
C ASP A 67 -10.50 -3.37 -1.30
N VAL A 68 -9.42 -3.72 -1.99
CA VAL A 68 -9.04 -3.14 -3.26
C VAL A 68 -8.98 -4.22 -4.31
N THR A 69 -9.66 -4.02 -5.43
CA THR A 69 -9.47 -4.82 -6.64
C THR A 69 -8.86 -3.95 -7.72
N LEU A 70 -7.78 -4.40 -8.33
CA LEU A 70 -7.13 -3.76 -9.48
C LEU A 70 -6.99 -4.79 -10.61
N GLY A 71 -7.61 -4.53 -11.75
CA GLY A 71 -7.85 -5.49 -12.83
C GLY A 71 -8.68 -6.68 -12.34
N GLY A 72 -8.01 -7.77 -12.01
CA GLY A 72 -8.59 -8.99 -11.43
C GLY A 72 -7.94 -9.43 -10.13
N VAL A 73 -7.01 -8.64 -9.58
CA VAL A 73 -6.32 -8.95 -8.33
C VAL A 73 -6.99 -8.22 -7.19
N ARG A 74 -7.35 -8.95 -6.13
CA ARG A 74 -7.94 -8.41 -4.90
C ARG A 74 -6.92 -8.43 -3.76
N VAL A 75 -6.70 -7.29 -3.12
CA VAL A 75 -5.84 -7.10 -1.96
C VAL A 75 -6.68 -6.52 -0.84
N VAL A 76 -6.57 -7.08 0.36
CA VAL A 76 -7.17 -6.50 1.56
C VAL A 76 -6.07 -5.96 2.45
N ILE A 77 -6.22 -4.72 2.91
CA ILE A 77 -5.29 -4.04 3.81
C ILE A 77 -6.06 -3.68 5.08
N LEU A 78 -5.51 -4.06 6.22
CA LEU A 78 -6.07 -3.76 7.53
C LEU A 78 -5.27 -2.63 8.19
N LEU A 79 -5.96 -1.66 8.77
CA LEU A 79 -5.37 -0.73 9.72
C LEU A 79 -5.35 -1.41 11.10
N HIS A 80 -4.17 -1.87 11.51
CA HIS A 80 -3.98 -2.54 12.78
C HIS A 80 -3.53 -1.55 13.85
N LYS A 81 -4.05 -1.73 15.08
CA LYS A 81 -3.71 -0.92 16.25
C LYS A 81 -3.35 -1.85 17.41
N GLU A 82 -2.09 -1.86 17.82
CA GLU A 82 -1.60 -2.73 18.90
C GLU A 82 -0.60 -1.96 19.78
N GLY A 83 -0.82 -1.96 21.09
CA GLY A 83 0.13 -1.36 22.04
C GLY A 83 0.40 0.14 21.82
N GLY A 84 -0.54 0.87 21.22
CA GLY A 84 -0.36 2.29 20.83
C GLY A 84 0.31 2.49 19.47
N ASN A 85 0.80 1.43 18.83
CA ASN A 85 1.32 1.47 17.47
C ASN A 85 0.18 1.29 16.46
N VAL A 86 0.29 1.98 15.33
CA VAL A 86 -0.64 1.87 14.21
C VAL A 86 0.15 1.51 12.97
N PHE A 87 -0.26 0.45 12.27
CA PHE A 87 0.42 -0.03 11.07
C PHE A 87 -0.57 -0.71 10.12
N LEU A 88 -0.18 -0.84 8.86
CA LEU A 88 -0.94 -1.50 7.82
C LEU A 88 -0.51 -2.96 7.69
N TRP A 89 -1.49 -3.84 7.54
CA TRP A 89 -1.27 -5.27 7.39
C TRP A 89 -1.97 -5.82 6.13
N PRO A 90 -1.25 -6.32 5.11
CA PRO A 90 -1.84 -7.02 3.98
C PRO A 90 -2.43 -8.36 4.44
N ALA A 91 -3.71 -8.58 4.18
CA ALA A 91 -4.41 -9.81 4.50
C ALA A 91 -4.80 -10.58 3.24
N VAL A 92 -4.53 -11.89 3.24
CA VAL A 92 -5.03 -12.82 2.21
C VAL A 92 -6.32 -13.43 2.73
N ARG A 93 -7.47 -13.09 2.13
CA ARG A 93 -8.78 -13.58 2.59
C ARG A 93 -9.22 -14.88 1.94
N GLN A 94 -8.69 -15.22 0.77
CA GLN A 94 -9.07 -16.42 0.05
C GLN A 94 -7.82 -17.13 -0.44
N GLN A 95 -7.65 -18.37 0.00
CA GLN A 95 -6.69 -19.29 -0.61
C GLN A 95 -7.21 -19.60 -2.03
N PRO A 96 -6.43 -19.33 -3.10
CA PRO A 96 -6.82 -19.67 -4.45
C PRO A 96 -7.11 -21.17 -4.53
N LYS A 97 -8.30 -21.54 -5.03
CA LYS A 97 -8.76 -22.94 -5.04
C LYS A 97 -8.01 -23.82 -6.04
N HIS A 98 -7.28 -23.24 -6.99
CA HIS A 98 -6.45 -23.96 -7.95
C HIS A 98 -5.17 -23.17 -8.22
N GLY A 99 -4.03 -23.86 -8.14
CA GLY A 99 -2.71 -23.32 -8.46
C GLY A 99 -1.88 -23.05 -7.22
N SER A 100 -0.78 -23.77 -7.07
CA SER A 100 0.27 -23.50 -6.09
C SER A 100 0.66 -22.02 -6.16
N LEU A 101 0.33 -21.25 -5.12
CA LEU A 101 0.86 -19.91 -4.93
C LEU A 101 2.38 -20.02 -4.73
N GLN A 102 3.13 -19.87 -5.81
CA GLN A 102 4.49 -19.34 -5.73
C GLN A 102 4.35 -17.84 -5.49
N GLY A 103 4.91 -17.36 -4.38
CA GLY A 103 5.03 -15.93 -4.09
C GLY A 103 3.84 -15.26 -3.40
N ILE A 104 3.77 -15.40 -2.08
CA ILE A 104 3.59 -14.24 -1.18
C ILE A 104 4.78 -14.13 -0.20
N LEU A 105 5.53 -15.23 0.03
CA LEU A 105 6.75 -15.23 0.86
C LEU A 105 7.91 -16.10 0.31
N GLY A 106 8.06 -16.22 -1.01
CA GLY A 106 9.17 -17.00 -1.56
C GLY A 106 9.04 -17.30 -3.06
N LYS A 107 9.88 -16.64 -3.85
CA LYS A 107 10.24 -16.85 -5.27
C LYS A 107 9.11 -16.98 -6.30
N LYS A 108 9.18 -16.01 -7.24
CA LYS A 108 8.56 -15.91 -8.57
C LYS A 108 7.04 -15.75 -8.64
N CYS A 109 6.54 -14.69 -8.00
CA CYS A 109 5.49 -13.85 -8.58
C CYS A 109 5.99 -12.41 -8.57
N THR A 110 6.09 -11.77 -9.73
CA THR A 110 6.51 -10.37 -9.85
C THR A 110 5.35 -9.48 -9.46
N PHE A 111 5.16 -9.27 -8.17
CA PHE A 111 4.46 -8.10 -7.62
C PHE A 111 5.49 -7.33 -6.78
N LEU A 112 5.90 -6.15 -7.23
CA LEU A 112 6.75 -5.26 -6.46
C LEU A 112 5.85 -4.45 -5.52
N ILE A 113 5.79 -4.84 -4.24
CA ILE A 113 5.43 -3.88 -3.19
C ILE A 113 6.68 -3.03 -2.99
N GLN A 114 6.75 -1.88 -3.65
CA GLN A 114 7.89 -0.97 -3.54
C GLN A 114 7.52 0.18 -2.60
N GLN A 115 8.28 0.32 -1.51
CA GLN A 115 8.24 1.53 -0.67
C GLN A 115 8.90 2.68 -1.45
N SER A 116 8.25 3.84 -1.49
CA SER A 116 8.85 5.08 -2.00
C SER A 116 9.38 5.91 -0.82
N VAL A 117 10.72 6.08 -0.75
CA VAL A 117 11.36 7.02 0.17
C VAL A 117 11.74 8.27 -0.60
N SER A 118 11.18 9.43 -0.21
CA SER A 118 11.61 10.74 -0.70
C SER A 118 12.84 11.20 0.09
N LEU A 119 14.01 11.24 -0.55
CA LEU A 119 15.20 11.85 0.04
C LEU A 119 15.18 13.37 -0.20
N THR A 120 14.87 14.15 0.83
CA THR A 120 15.22 15.58 0.85
C THR A 120 16.66 15.68 1.36
N GLN A 121 17.64 15.88 0.47
CA GLN A 121 18.99 16.22 0.89
C GLN A 121 19.01 17.64 1.47
N ASN A 122 19.05 17.71 2.81
CA ASN A 122 19.36 18.94 3.54
C ASN A 122 20.88 19.10 3.53
N VAL A 123 21.42 19.81 2.54
CA VAL A 123 22.85 20.15 2.52
C VAL A 123 23.06 21.40 3.36
N HIS A 124 23.63 21.21 4.56
CA HIS A 124 24.24 22.32 5.30
C HIS A 124 25.55 21.92 5.97
N LYS A 125 26.59 22.69 5.59
CA LYS A 125 27.91 22.88 6.24
C LYS A 125 28.91 21.73 6.04
N HIS A 126 30.19 21.92 5.74
CA HIS A 126 31.06 23.11 5.70
C HIS A 126 32.37 22.73 4.96
N LEU A 127 33.07 23.75 4.44
CA LEU A 127 34.44 23.82 3.89
C LEU A 127 35.51 22.86 4.49
N ASN A 128 36.41 22.35 3.63
CA ASN A 128 37.90 22.55 3.64
C ASN A 128 38.59 21.61 2.62
N MET A 129 39.29 22.14 1.60
CA MET A 129 40.78 22.18 1.49
C MET A 129 41.42 20.79 1.73
N TRP A 130 42.01 20.07 0.77
CA TRP A 130 42.78 20.40 -0.43
C TRP A 130 42.55 19.37 -1.54
#